data_AF-A0A8H3CNG7-F1
#
_entry.id   AF-A0A8H3CNG7-F1
#
_cell.length_a   1.000
_cell.length_b   1.000
_cell.length_c   1.000
_cell.angle_alpha   90.00
_cell.angle_beta   90.00
_cell.angle_gamma   90.00
#
_symmetry.space_group_name_H-M   'P 1'
#
loop_
_entity.id
_entity.type
_entity.pdbx_description
1 polymer ?
#
loop_
_entity_poly.entity_id
_entity_poly.type
_entity_poly.pdbx_seq_one_letter_code
_entity_poly.pdbx_strand_id
1 'polypeptide(L)'
;MKLISFSFFAFTFFNLVSATHSSQTCTSIEVRKEWRNLTAAERKAWIEAVNCLSTRPRSGKLNPPLNTAVDYTGIYDQIAPVTENSTYYDDFVYAHMNLNPIIHFTGFFFPWHRLYVHQWTNALRSECGYTGVAPYWGKCRF
;
A
#
# COMPACT_ATOMS: atom_id res chain seq x y z
N MET A 1 54.08 -5.05 -43.92
CA MET A 1 52.88 -5.90 -43.77
C MET A 1 52.21 -5.52 -42.46
N LYS A 2 51.18 -4.66 -42.49
CA LYS A 2 50.43 -4.22 -41.29
C LYS A 2 49.16 -5.08 -41.20
N LEU A 3 49.02 -5.84 -40.11
CA LEU A 3 47.83 -6.64 -39.84
C LEU A 3 46.74 -5.71 -39.28
N ILE A 4 45.60 -5.66 -39.96
CA ILE A 4 44.39 -4.95 -39.50
C ILE A 4 43.64 -5.93 -38.59
N SER A 5 43.54 -5.58 -37.31
CA SER A 5 42.71 -6.30 -36.34
C SER A 5 41.24 -5.91 -36.54
N PHE A 6 40.41 -6.85 -36.98
CA PHE A 6 38.95 -6.67 -37.02
C PHE A 6 38.36 -7.18 -35.70
N SER A 7 37.98 -6.25 -34.82
CA SER A 7 37.16 -6.57 -33.64
C SER A 7 35.74 -6.90 -34.09
N PHE A 8 35.34 -8.16 -33.95
CA PHE A 8 33.96 -8.60 -34.06
C PHE A 8 33.18 -8.17 -32.81
N PHE A 9 32.38 -7.11 -32.91
CA PHE A 9 31.35 -6.82 -31.92
C PHE A 9 30.20 -7.84 -32.10
N ALA A 10 30.10 -8.80 -31.19
CA ALA A 10 28.94 -9.68 -31.10
C ALA A 10 27.76 -8.87 -30.55
N PHE A 11 26.84 -8.47 -31.42
CA PHE A 11 25.55 -7.91 -31.01
C PHE A 11 24.70 -9.04 -30.41
N THR A 12 24.63 -9.09 -29.08
CA THR A 12 23.64 -9.91 -28.38
C THR A 12 22.24 -9.36 -28.66
N PHE A 13 21.44 -10.11 -29.42
CA PHE A 13 20.02 -9.83 -29.59
C PHE A 13 19.32 -9.93 -28.22
N PHE A 14 18.96 -8.80 -27.64
CA PHE A 14 18.00 -8.76 -26.54
C PHE A 14 16.64 -9.22 -27.08
N ASN A 15 16.23 -10.43 -26.71
CA ASN A 15 14.86 -10.89 -26.94
C ASN A 15 13.93 -10.04 -26.07
N LEU A 16 13.19 -9.11 -26.70
CA LEU A 16 12.08 -8.42 -26.07
C LEU A 16 10.95 -9.44 -25.84
N VAL A 17 10.91 -10.03 -24.65
CA VAL A 17 9.77 -10.82 -24.20
C VAL A 17 8.62 -9.85 -23.97
N SER A 18 7.73 -9.72 -24.94
CA SER A 18 6.45 -9.04 -24.76
C SER A 18 5.65 -9.77 -23.70
N ALA A 19 5.59 -9.21 -22.49
CA ALA A 19 4.67 -9.67 -21.46
C ALA A 19 3.24 -9.51 -21.96
N THR A 20 2.61 -10.60 -22.42
CA THR A 20 1.19 -10.65 -22.72
C THR A 20 0.44 -10.39 -21.43
N HIS A 21 -0.01 -9.15 -21.21
CA HIS A 21 -0.92 -8.85 -20.13
C HIS A 21 -2.22 -9.58 -20.42
N SER A 22 -2.50 -10.64 -19.66
CA SER A 22 -3.84 -11.23 -19.62
C SER A 22 -4.80 -10.09 -19.31
N SER A 23 -5.72 -9.83 -20.24
CA SER A 23 -6.80 -8.86 -20.05
C SER A 23 -7.69 -9.40 -18.93
N GLN A 24 -7.35 -9.06 -17.68
CA GLN A 24 -8.23 -9.35 -16.55
C GLN A 24 -9.45 -8.46 -16.68
N THR A 25 -10.59 -9.06 -17.01
CA THR A 25 -11.88 -8.40 -16.93
C THR A 25 -12.23 -8.17 -15.47
N CYS A 26 -12.47 -6.91 -15.09
CA CYS A 26 -13.04 -6.58 -13.79
C CYS A 26 -14.50 -7.05 -13.77
N THR A 27 -14.77 -8.19 -13.14
CA THR A 27 -16.10 -8.82 -13.11
C THR A 27 -17.00 -8.29 -11.99
N SER A 28 -16.40 -7.68 -10.96
CA SER A 28 -17.12 -7.08 -9.83
C SER A 28 -16.56 -5.70 -9.49
N ILE A 29 -17.45 -4.70 -9.42
CA ILE A 29 -17.11 -3.35 -9.00
C ILE A 29 -17.54 -3.19 -7.55
N GLU A 30 -16.58 -2.88 -6.68
CA GLU A 30 -16.86 -2.52 -5.29
C GLU A 30 -17.39 -1.08 -5.21
N VAL A 31 -18.60 -0.90 -4.68
CA VAL A 31 -19.20 0.42 -4.45
C VAL A 31 -19.03 0.81 -2.99
N ARG A 32 -18.18 1.82 -2.74
CA ARG A 32 -17.97 2.37 -1.38
C ARG A 32 -19.16 3.22 -0.95
N LYS A 33 -19.43 3.22 0.36
CA LYS A 33 -20.58 3.93 0.95
C LYS A 33 -20.14 5.09 1.83
N GLU A 34 -20.94 6.15 1.81
CA GLU A 34 -20.78 7.24 2.76
C GLU A 34 -21.12 6.74 4.18
N TRP A 35 -20.32 7.11 5.17
CA TRP A 35 -20.41 6.60 6.55
C TRP A 35 -21.81 6.70 7.17
N ARG A 36 -22.54 7.79 6.93
CA ARG A 36 -23.90 8.01 7.47
C ARG A 36 -24.95 7.19 6.73
N ASN A 37 -24.64 6.72 5.51
CA ASN A 37 -25.50 5.82 4.75
C ASN A 37 -25.27 4.33 5.09
N LEU A 38 -24.30 4.01 5.95
CA LEU A 38 -24.18 2.67 6.52
C LEU A 38 -25.31 2.40 7.52
N THR A 39 -25.75 1.15 7.63
CA THR A 39 -26.61 0.72 8.73
C THR A 39 -25.82 0.70 10.06
N ALA A 40 -26.53 0.64 11.19
CA ALA A 40 -25.86 0.50 12.49
C ALA A 40 -25.01 -0.78 12.57
N ALA A 41 -25.49 -1.88 12.00
CA ALA A 41 -24.76 -3.15 11.94
C ALA A 41 -23.49 -3.02 11.07
N GLU A 42 -23.56 -2.32 9.94
CA GLU A 42 -22.40 -2.12 9.07
C GLU A 42 -21.32 -1.23 9.71
N ARG A 43 -21.73 -0.16 10.40
CA ARG A 43 -20.79 0.67 11.18
C ARG A 43 -20.11 -0.15 12.26
N LYS A 44 -20.89 -0.94 13.01
CA LYS A 44 -20.37 -1.83 14.04
C LYS A 44 -19.36 -2.82 13.46
N ALA A 45 -19.71 -3.50 12.37
CA ALA A 45 -18.82 -4.46 11.72
C ALA A 45 -17.49 -3.84 11.23
N TRP A 46 -17.52 -2.61 10.71
CA TRP A 46 -16.30 -1.88 10.35
C TRP A 46 -15.42 -1.60 11.59
N ILE A 47 -16.01 -1.07 12.66
CA ILE A 47 -15.29 -0.74 13.89
C ILE A 47 -14.71 -2.00 14.55
N GLU A 48 -15.48 -3.08 14.62
CA GLU A 48 -15.03 -4.38 15.14
C GLU A 48 -13.83 -4.92 14.36
N ALA A 49 -13.86 -4.82 13.02
CA ALA A 49 -12.75 -5.25 12.19
C ALA A 49 -11.48 -4.39 12.43
N VAL A 50 -11.63 -3.07 12.55
CA VAL A 50 -10.49 -2.17 12.83
C VAL A 50 -9.89 -2.46 14.21
N ASN A 51 -10.72 -2.62 15.24
CA ASN A 51 -10.27 -2.97 16.59
C ASN A 51 -9.64 -4.37 16.63
N CYS A 52 -10.13 -5.30 15.82
CA CYS A 52 -9.49 -6.60 15.66
C CYS A 52 -8.10 -6.45 15.04
N LEU A 53 -7.92 -5.63 13.99
CA LEU A 53 -6.62 -5.46 13.35
C LEU A 53 -5.56 -4.87 14.30
N SER A 54 -5.98 -4.02 15.24
CA SER A 54 -5.12 -3.49 16.31
C SER A 54 -4.80 -4.48 17.42
N THR A 55 -5.25 -5.73 17.33
CA THR A 55 -4.81 -6.81 18.25
C THR A 55 -4.10 -7.95 17.52
N ARG A 56 -4.16 -7.96 16.18
CA ARG A 56 -3.44 -8.94 15.38
C ARG A 56 -1.94 -8.69 15.49
N PRO A 57 -1.13 -9.75 15.70
CA PRO A 57 0.32 -9.64 15.53
C PRO A 57 0.63 -9.04 14.16
N ARG A 58 1.76 -8.35 14.06
CA ARG A 58 2.21 -7.80 12.77
C ARG A 58 2.24 -8.85 11.65
N SER A 59 2.18 -8.36 10.42
CA SER A 59 2.22 -9.20 9.23
C SER A 59 3.55 -9.92 9.01
N GLY A 60 4.64 -9.36 9.55
CA GLY A 60 6.00 -9.80 9.24
C GLY A 60 6.45 -9.50 7.80
N LYS A 61 5.64 -8.76 7.03
CA LYS A 61 5.90 -8.43 5.61
C LYS A 61 6.38 -7.00 5.40
N LEU A 62 6.46 -6.21 6.47
CA LEU A 62 6.88 -4.82 6.41
C LEU A 62 8.36 -4.75 5.97
N ASN A 63 8.60 -4.14 4.81
CA ASN A 63 9.93 -3.88 4.28
C ASN A 63 10.01 -2.40 3.84
N PRO A 64 10.30 -1.48 4.76
CA PRO A 64 10.31 -0.05 4.48
C PRO A 64 11.56 0.31 3.65
N PRO A 65 11.41 0.97 2.49
CA PRO A 65 12.52 1.23 1.59
C PRO A 65 13.35 2.47 1.97
N LEU A 66 12.84 3.35 2.85
CA LEU A 66 13.51 4.60 3.19
C LEU A 66 14.24 4.51 4.53
N ASN A 67 15.48 5.00 4.57
CA ASN A 67 16.21 5.18 5.81
C ASN A 67 15.95 6.58 6.36
N THR A 68 14.82 6.77 7.03
CA THR A 68 14.40 8.09 7.53
C THR A 68 15.38 8.66 8.57
N ALA A 69 16.11 7.82 9.30
CA ALA A 69 17.11 8.29 10.27
C ALA A 69 18.31 9.01 9.62
N VAL A 70 18.63 8.71 8.35
CA VAL A 70 19.77 9.28 7.63
C VAL A 70 19.32 10.25 6.54
N ASP A 71 18.35 9.85 5.73
CA ASP A 71 17.94 10.59 4.53
C ASP A 71 16.96 11.72 4.84
N TYR A 72 16.26 11.65 5.99
CA TYR A 72 15.18 12.56 6.37
C TYR A 72 15.29 12.95 7.85
N THR A 73 16.20 13.86 8.18
CA THR A 73 16.49 14.23 9.58
C THR A 73 15.48 15.22 10.19
N GLY A 74 14.33 15.44 9.54
CA GLY A 74 13.28 16.33 10.05
C GLY A 74 12.65 15.76 11.32
N ILE A 75 12.23 16.63 12.25
CA ILE A 75 11.58 16.19 13.50
C ILE A 75 10.31 15.36 13.24
N TYR A 76 9.66 15.58 12.10
CA TYR A 76 8.46 14.86 11.67
C TYR A 76 8.74 13.47 11.08
N ASP A 77 10.00 13.18 10.75
CA ASP A 77 10.44 11.93 10.12
C ASP A 77 11.10 10.96 11.14
N GLN A 78 11.15 11.38 12.42
CA GLN A 78 11.53 10.53 13.54
C GLN A 78 10.38 9.59 13.90
N ILE A 79 10.38 8.42 13.28
CA ILE A 79 9.35 7.39 13.44
C ILE A 79 9.73 6.40 14.55
N ALA A 80 8.76 6.03 15.39
CA ALA A 80 8.97 5.02 16.41
C ALA A 80 9.29 3.65 15.75
N PRO A 81 10.27 2.89 16.26
CA PRO A 81 10.62 1.60 15.69
C PRO A 81 9.50 0.58 15.89
N VAL A 82 9.33 -0.26 14.89
CA VAL A 82 8.41 -1.41 14.90
C VAL A 82 9.08 -2.53 15.70
N THR A 83 8.41 -3.03 16.74
CA THR A 83 8.94 -4.03 17.71
C THR A 83 8.08 -5.28 17.71
N GLU A 84 8.55 -6.44 18.16
CA GLU A 84 7.77 -7.71 18.12
C GLU A 84 6.34 -7.61 18.67
N ASN A 85 6.09 -6.68 19.59
CA ASN A 85 4.78 -6.43 20.19
C ASN A 85 3.86 -5.50 19.38
N SER A 86 4.33 -4.89 18.28
CA SER A 86 3.46 -4.08 17.43
C SER A 86 2.51 -4.94 16.60
N THR A 87 1.40 -4.32 16.27
CA THR A 87 0.23 -4.96 15.68
C THR A 87 0.26 -4.83 14.17
N TYR A 88 -0.62 -5.55 13.47
CA TYR A 88 -0.76 -5.35 12.04
C TYR A 88 -1.32 -3.95 11.70
N TYR A 89 -2.12 -3.35 12.59
CA TYR A 89 -2.47 -1.93 12.48
C TYR A 89 -1.22 -1.03 12.44
N ASP A 90 -0.25 -1.30 13.31
CA ASP A 90 0.99 -0.51 13.38
C ASP A 90 1.87 -0.66 12.14
N ASP A 91 1.85 -1.81 11.45
CA ASP A 91 2.56 -1.98 10.17
C ASP A 91 2.05 -0.98 9.11
N PHE A 92 0.73 -0.74 9.05
CA PHE A 92 0.14 0.23 8.12
C PHE A 92 0.54 1.66 8.49
N VAL A 93 0.47 2.01 9.78
CA VAL A 93 0.91 3.33 10.28
C VAL A 93 2.38 3.55 9.94
N TYR A 94 3.23 2.58 10.24
CA TYR A 94 4.66 2.69 9.99
C TYR A 94 4.97 2.81 8.49
N ALA A 95 4.32 2.03 7.63
CA ALA A 95 4.49 2.14 6.19
C ALA A 95 4.15 3.55 5.69
N HIS A 96 3.05 4.13 6.18
CA HIS A 96 2.67 5.50 5.85
C HIS A 96 3.68 6.54 6.36
N MET A 97 4.14 6.40 7.62
CA MET A 97 5.11 7.32 8.20
C MET A 97 6.49 7.23 7.51
N ASN A 98 7.00 6.02 7.24
CA ASN A 98 8.28 5.82 6.56
C ASN A 98 8.28 6.41 5.15
N LEU A 99 7.17 6.24 4.41
CA LEU A 99 7.04 6.71 3.03
C LEU A 99 6.55 8.16 2.91
N ASN A 100 6.24 8.83 4.02
CA ASN A 100 5.69 10.18 4.07
C ASN A 100 6.37 11.17 3.10
N PRO A 101 7.72 11.23 3.02
CA PRO A 101 8.41 12.19 2.16
C PRO A 101 8.20 11.99 0.65
N ILE A 102 7.82 10.78 0.21
CA ILE A 102 7.66 10.45 -1.20
C ILE A 102 6.20 10.24 -1.61
N ILE A 103 5.26 10.15 -0.65
CA ILE A 103 3.83 9.94 -0.92
C ILE A 103 3.00 11.22 -0.76
N HIS A 104 3.53 12.30 -0.18
CA HIS A 104 2.83 13.58 -0.07
C HIS A 104 3.48 14.64 -0.96
N PHE A 105 2.64 15.44 -1.63
CA PHE A 105 3.09 16.48 -2.57
C PHE A 105 3.93 15.94 -3.75
N THR A 106 3.71 14.67 -4.11
CA THR A 106 4.35 14.01 -5.24
C THR A 106 3.30 13.42 -6.20
N GLY A 107 3.75 12.94 -7.36
CA GLY A 107 2.91 12.18 -8.28
C GLY A 107 2.39 10.84 -7.71
N PHE A 108 2.99 10.35 -6.62
CA PHE A 108 2.55 9.11 -5.96
C PHE A 108 1.34 9.29 -5.05
N PHE A 109 0.99 10.53 -4.68
CA PHE A 109 -0.04 10.79 -3.66
C PHE A 109 -1.34 10.03 -3.92
N PHE A 110 -1.98 10.25 -5.08
CA PHE A 110 -3.25 9.59 -5.39
C PHE A 110 -3.15 8.07 -5.58
N PRO A 111 -2.23 7.53 -6.41
CA PRO A 111 -2.16 6.08 -6.60
C PRO A 111 -1.75 5.33 -5.33
N TRP A 112 -0.81 5.88 -4.54
CA TRP A 112 -0.37 5.24 -3.29
C TRP A 112 -1.50 5.20 -2.26
N HIS A 113 -2.20 6.31 -2.02
CA HIS A 113 -3.30 6.33 -1.04
C HIS A 113 -4.49 5.47 -1.48
N ARG A 114 -4.76 5.37 -2.79
CA ARG A 114 -5.77 4.45 -3.33
C ARG A 114 -5.41 3.00 -3.01
N LEU A 115 -4.16 2.60 -3.26
CA LEU A 115 -3.66 1.27 -2.95
C LEU A 115 -3.65 1.02 -1.43
N TYR A 116 -3.24 2.00 -0.64
CA TYR A 116 -3.20 1.92 0.82
C TYR A 116 -4.58 1.58 1.41
N VAL A 117 -5.63 2.31 1.02
CA VAL A 117 -7.00 2.01 1.48
C VAL A 117 -7.52 0.67 0.96
N HIS A 118 -7.11 0.26 -0.25
CA HIS A 118 -7.45 -1.06 -0.78
C HIS A 118 -6.82 -2.18 0.05
N GLN A 119 -5.51 -2.09 0.34
CA GLN A 119 -4.82 -3.08 1.16
C GLN A 119 -5.28 -3.07 2.61
N TRP A 120 -5.62 -1.90 3.16
CA TRP A 120 -6.26 -1.79 4.47
C TRP A 120 -7.53 -2.63 4.53
N THR A 121 -8.41 -2.46 3.54
CA THR A 121 -9.68 -3.20 3.47
C THR A 121 -9.46 -4.69 3.29
N ASN A 122 -8.44 -5.08 2.51
CA ASN A 122 -8.06 -6.49 2.35
C ASN A 122 -7.52 -7.08 3.66
N ALA A 123 -6.76 -6.34 4.45
CA ALA A 123 -6.29 -6.80 5.76
C ALA A 123 -7.47 -6.98 6.74
N LEU A 124 -8.43 -6.06 6.75
CA LEU A 124 -9.66 -6.23 7.54
C LEU A 124 -10.44 -7.49 7.12
N ARG A 125 -10.46 -7.81 5.82
CA ARG A 125 -11.08 -9.03 5.28
C ARG A 125 -10.34 -10.29 5.68
N SER A 126 -9.04 -10.36 5.42
CA SER A 126 -8.23 -11.57 5.62
C SER A 126 -8.02 -11.88 7.10
N GLU A 127 -7.80 -10.87 7.93
CA GLU A 127 -7.41 -11.06 9.33
C GLU A 127 -8.60 -11.00 10.28
N CYS A 128 -9.64 -10.25 9.92
CA CYS A 128 -10.74 -9.94 10.85
C CYS A 128 -12.12 -10.30 10.30
N GLY A 129 -12.19 -10.98 9.15
CA GLY A 129 -13.45 -11.46 8.59
C GLY A 129 -14.42 -10.36 8.15
N TYR A 130 -13.92 -9.14 7.92
CA TYR A 130 -14.75 -8.04 7.46
C TYR A 130 -15.30 -8.35 6.06
N THR A 131 -16.60 -8.26 5.84
CA THR A 131 -17.22 -8.56 4.52
C THR A 131 -17.76 -7.33 3.80
N GLY A 132 -17.73 -6.17 4.46
CA GLY A 132 -18.25 -4.92 3.90
C GLY A 132 -17.27 -4.22 2.96
N VAL A 133 -17.53 -2.93 2.74
CA VAL A 133 -16.77 -2.02 1.87
C VAL A 133 -16.16 -0.89 2.69
N ALA A 134 -15.02 -0.36 2.26
CA ALA A 134 -14.44 0.81 2.92
C ALA A 134 -15.41 2.00 2.89
N PRO A 135 -15.78 2.56 4.06
CA PRO A 135 -16.58 3.77 4.09
C PRO A 135 -15.75 4.99 3.71
N TYR A 136 -16.44 6.05 3.29
CA TYR A 136 -15.87 7.38 3.17
C TYR A 136 -16.69 8.39 3.96
N TRP A 137 -16.06 9.52 4.31
CA TRP A 137 -16.73 10.63 4.97
C TRP A 137 -16.92 11.78 3.98
N GLY A 138 -18.17 12.05 3.60
CA GLY A 138 -18.51 13.22 2.79
C GLY A 138 -18.59 14.49 3.64
N LYS A 139 -17.86 15.55 3.27
CA LYS A 139 -17.90 16.83 4.02
C LYS A 139 -19.22 17.61 3.84
N CYS A 140 -19.92 17.44 2.73
CA CYS A 140 -21.13 18.22 2.40
C CYS A 140 -22.41 17.42 2.68
N ARG A 141 -23.03 17.65 3.82
CA ARG A 141 -24.42 17.30 4.10
C ARG A 141 -24.90 18.32 5.14
N PHE A 142 -25.69 19.29 4.67
CA PHE A 142 -26.41 20.22 5.53
C PHE A 142 -27.65 19.53 6.09
#